data_AF-A0A396S0A4-F1
#
_entry.id   AF-A0A396S0A4-F1
#
_cell.length_a   1.000
_cell.length_b   1.000
_cell.length_c   1.000
_cell.angle_alpha   90.00
_cell.angle_beta   90.00
_cell.angle_gamma   90.00
#
_symmetry.space_group_name_H-M   'P 1'
#
loop_
_entity.id
_entity.type
_entity.pdbx_description
1 polymer ?
#
loop_
_entity_poly.entity_id
_entity_poly.type
_entity_poly.pdbx_seq_one_letter_code
_entity_poly.pdbx_strand_id
1 'polypeptide(L)'
;MSKADIPTNPSHRWEWIKYALRTKGTSLAKLARELEVSDTAVKNVKRSPYPRMERAIAKALGLTPVDIWPERWQTSSTPIRQRPNRSETLVQYHYTEGESSNSGVKPHRKTGTEG
;
A
#
# COMPACT_ATOMS: atom_id res chain seq x y z
N MET A 1 10.10 15.68 -10.68
CA MET A 1 10.34 14.27 -11.04
C MET A 1 9.55 13.95 -12.28
N SER A 2 10.22 13.54 -13.34
CA SER A 2 9.57 13.15 -14.60
C SER A 2 9.44 11.64 -14.66
N LYS A 3 8.44 11.13 -15.40
CA LYS A 3 8.23 9.68 -15.59
C LYS A 3 9.48 8.95 -16.10
N ALA A 4 10.30 9.62 -16.89
CA ALA A 4 11.56 9.10 -17.43
C ALA A 4 12.58 8.72 -16.34
N ASP A 5 12.46 9.26 -15.13
CA ASP A 5 13.39 9.01 -14.03
C ASP A 5 13.07 7.73 -13.25
N ILE A 6 11.94 7.05 -13.55
CA ILE A 6 11.44 5.91 -12.79
C ILE A 6 12.22 4.64 -13.17
N PRO A 7 12.95 3.99 -12.24
CA PRO A 7 13.68 2.78 -12.55
C PRO A 7 12.76 1.58 -12.85
N THR A 8 13.11 0.80 -13.87
CA THR A 8 12.38 -0.43 -14.23
C THR A 8 12.56 -1.53 -13.18
N ASN A 9 13.74 -1.66 -12.57
CA ASN A 9 14.01 -2.68 -11.55
C ASN A 9 13.22 -2.38 -10.26
N PRO A 10 12.41 -3.31 -9.73
CA PRO A 10 11.58 -3.09 -8.54
C PRO A 10 12.35 -2.63 -7.29
N SER A 11 13.58 -3.14 -7.10
CA SER A 11 14.42 -2.76 -5.96
C SER A 11 14.90 -1.31 -6.09
N HIS A 12 15.41 -0.93 -7.26
CA HIS A 12 15.84 0.45 -7.52
C HIS A 12 14.65 1.41 -7.49
N ARG A 13 13.50 0.98 -8.00
CA ARG A 13 12.26 1.74 -7.96
C ARG A 13 11.83 2.04 -6.53
N TRP A 14 11.95 1.07 -5.61
CA TRP A 14 11.64 1.29 -4.21
C TRP A 14 12.54 2.34 -3.56
N GLU A 15 13.85 2.29 -3.85
CA GLU A 15 14.79 3.31 -3.38
C GLU A 15 14.47 4.69 -3.97
N TRP A 16 14.16 4.75 -5.26
CA TRP A 16 13.70 5.96 -5.94
C TRP A 16 12.42 6.54 -5.31
N ILE A 17 11.42 5.71 -4.98
CA ILE A 17 10.20 6.16 -4.29
C ILE A 17 10.56 6.81 -2.95
N LYS A 18 11.41 6.16 -2.15
CA LYS A 18 11.84 6.71 -0.85
C LYS A 18 12.55 8.06 -1.02
N TYR A 19 13.45 8.15 -1.99
CA TYR A 19 14.16 9.39 -2.31
C TYR A 19 13.20 10.50 -2.77
N ALA A 20 12.26 10.16 -3.66
CA ALA A 20 11.29 11.12 -4.19
C ALA A 20 10.33 11.64 -3.10
N LEU A 21 9.87 10.76 -2.19
CA LEU A 21 9.09 11.17 -1.03
C LEU A 21 9.88 12.12 -0.13
N ARG A 22 11.15 11.77 0.18
CA ARG A 22 12.02 12.60 1.03
C ARG A 22 12.27 13.97 0.43
N THR A 23 12.48 14.04 -0.89
CA THR A 23 12.68 15.30 -1.62
C THR A 23 11.44 16.20 -1.56
N LYS A 24 10.25 15.61 -1.49
CA LYS A 24 8.98 16.33 -1.29
C LYS A 24 8.66 16.65 0.17
N GLY A 25 9.57 16.37 1.12
CA GLY A 25 9.30 16.57 2.55
C GLY A 25 8.27 15.59 3.13
N THR A 26 8.06 14.44 2.48
CA THR A 26 7.17 13.37 2.94
C THR A 26 7.95 12.10 3.22
N SER A 27 7.32 11.12 3.86
CA SER A 27 7.92 9.81 4.13
C SER A 27 6.86 8.73 4.17
N LEU A 28 7.26 7.47 4.05
CA LEU A 28 6.33 6.33 4.16
C LEU A 28 5.62 6.32 5.52
N ALA A 29 6.33 6.68 6.60
CA ALA A 29 5.75 6.77 7.93
C ALA A 29 4.75 7.93 8.04
N LYS A 30 5.03 9.07 7.39
CA LYS A 30 4.08 10.19 7.32
C LYS A 30 2.80 9.79 6.58
N LEU A 31 2.94 9.10 5.44
CA LEU A 31 1.79 8.56 4.71
C LEU A 31 1.01 7.52 5.51
N ALA A 32 1.70 6.66 6.27
CA ALA A 32 1.04 5.69 7.14
C ALA A 32 0.16 6.37 8.20
N ARG A 33 0.68 7.44 8.83
CA ARG A 33 -0.05 8.27 9.79
C ARG A 33 -1.24 8.99 9.16
N GLU A 34 -1.06 9.60 7.98
CA GLU A 34 -2.14 10.28 7.25
C GLU A 34 -3.26 9.33 6.81
N LEU A 35 -2.95 8.05 6.60
CA LEU A 35 -3.91 7.02 6.19
C LEU A 35 -4.41 6.15 7.35
N GLU A 36 -3.97 6.44 8.58
CA GLU A 36 -4.30 5.67 9.80
C GLU A 36 -3.98 4.18 9.66
N VAL A 37 -2.83 3.85 9.08
CA VAL A 37 -2.35 2.47 8.90
C VAL A 37 -0.98 2.27 9.51
N SER A 38 -0.60 1.00 9.72
CA SER A 38 0.75 0.68 10.18
C SER A 38 1.80 0.94 9.09
N ASP A 39 2.99 1.37 9.50
CA ASP A 39 4.16 1.50 8.61
C ASP A 39 4.43 0.21 7.84
N THR A 40 4.20 -0.95 8.45
CA THR A 40 4.34 -2.26 7.83
C THR A 40 3.36 -2.44 6.68
N ALA A 41 2.12 -1.95 6.80
CA ALA A 41 1.13 -2.01 5.72
C ALA A 41 1.61 -1.23 4.48
N VAL A 42 2.22 -0.06 4.67
CA VAL A 42 2.77 0.73 3.56
C VAL A 42 4.03 0.07 2.98
N LYS A 43 4.90 -0.51 3.82
CA LYS A 43 6.10 -1.24 3.36
C LYS A 43 5.77 -2.50 2.56
N ASN A 44 4.61 -3.12 2.82
CA ASN A 44 4.16 -4.31 2.08
C ASN A 44 3.93 -4.04 0.58
N VAL A 45 3.74 -2.78 0.18
CA VAL A 45 3.68 -2.37 -1.25
C VAL A 45 4.89 -2.85 -2.03
N LYS A 46 6.08 -2.91 -1.41
CA LYS A 46 7.29 -3.42 -2.06
C LYS A 46 7.16 -4.87 -2.49
N ARG A 47 6.41 -5.68 -1.73
CA ARG A 47 6.34 -7.15 -1.90
C ARG A 47 5.12 -7.56 -2.72
N SER A 48 3.96 -6.97 -2.46
CA SER A 48 2.69 -7.40 -3.04
C SER A 48 1.89 -6.21 -3.58
N PRO A 49 1.06 -6.40 -4.63
CA PRO A 49 0.23 -5.34 -5.15
C PRO A 49 -0.73 -4.86 -4.06
N TYR A 50 -0.70 -3.56 -3.75
CA TYR A 50 -1.56 -2.97 -2.75
C TYR A 50 -2.17 -1.66 -3.27
N PRO A 51 -3.26 -1.75 -4.06
CA PRO A 51 -3.76 -0.62 -4.83
C PRO A 51 -4.07 0.63 -4.01
N ARG A 52 -4.63 0.47 -2.80
CA ARG A 52 -4.93 1.59 -1.89
C ARG A 52 -3.67 2.37 -1.49
N MET A 53 -2.58 1.66 -1.15
CA MET A 53 -1.33 2.28 -0.72
C MET A 53 -0.53 2.81 -1.92
N GLU A 54 -0.54 2.10 -3.04
CA GLU A 54 0.08 2.54 -4.30
C GLU A 54 -0.53 3.87 -4.78
N ARG A 55 -1.86 4.02 -4.73
CA ARG A 55 -2.56 5.29 -5.01
C ARG A 55 -2.08 6.41 -4.09
N ALA A 56 -1.93 6.15 -2.80
CA ALA A 56 -1.52 7.16 -1.83
C ALA A 56 -0.08 7.63 -2.04
N ILE A 57 0.84 6.69 -2.31
CA ILE A 57 2.23 7.01 -2.65
C ILE A 57 2.29 7.81 -3.96
N ALA A 58 1.54 7.37 -4.99
CA ALA A 58 1.48 8.08 -6.27
C ALA A 58 0.95 9.50 -6.10
N LYS A 59 -0.12 9.68 -5.32
CA LYS A 59 -0.69 11.00 -5.00
C LYS A 59 0.33 11.91 -4.29
N ALA A 60 1.06 11.39 -3.31
CA ALA A 60 2.13 12.14 -2.64
C ALA A 60 3.24 12.56 -3.61
N LEU A 61 3.56 11.69 -4.57
CA LEU A 61 4.52 11.96 -5.65
C LEU A 61 3.93 12.81 -6.79
N GLY A 62 2.63 13.12 -6.79
CA GLY A 62 1.98 13.85 -7.88
C GLY A 62 1.99 13.09 -9.21
N LEU A 63 2.02 11.76 -9.15
CA LEU A 63 2.04 10.85 -10.28
C LEU A 63 0.81 9.95 -10.24
N THR A 64 0.57 9.19 -11.31
CA THR A 64 -0.42 8.11 -11.28
C THR A 64 0.24 6.80 -10.84
N PRO A 65 -0.50 5.88 -10.21
CA PRO A 65 0.07 4.58 -9.86
C PRO A 65 0.47 3.76 -11.10
N VAL A 66 -0.16 4.02 -12.26
CA VAL A 66 0.21 3.43 -13.57
C VAL A 66 1.63 3.86 -13.99
N ASP A 67 2.03 5.10 -13.67
CA ASP A 67 3.37 5.59 -14.02
C ASP A 67 4.48 4.91 -13.22
N ILE A 68 4.20 4.57 -11.95
CA ILE A 68 5.18 3.95 -11.04
C ILE A 68 5.15 2.43 -11.17
N TRP A 69 3.96 1.83 -11.32
CA TRP A 69 3.79 0.38 -11.40
C TRP A 69 2.99 0.00 -12.65
N PRO A 70 3.56 0.19 -13.86
CA PRO A 70 2.88 -0.17 -15.10
C PRO A 70 2.54 -1.67 -15.16
N GLU A 71 3.32 -2.52 -14.48
CA GLU A 71 3.04 -3.96 -14.43
C GLU A 71 1.89 -4.36 -13.48
N ARG A 72 1.42 -3.43 -12.62
CA ARG A 72 0.36 -3.69 -11.62
C ARG A 72 -0.96 -3.01 -11.96
N TRP A 73 -0.98 -2.10 -12.94
CA TRP A 73 -2.15 -1.31 -13.29
C TRP A 73 -2.43 -1.36 -14.79
N GLN A 74 -3.70 -1.42 -15.14
CA GLN A 74 -4.16 -1.17 -16.51
C GLN A 74 -4.20 0.33 -16.80
N THR A 75 -4.08 0.69 -18.08
CA THR A 75 -4.18 2.07 -18.59
C THR A 75 -5.47 2.76 -18.14
N SER A 76 -6.53 2.00 -17.88
CA SER A 76 -7.82 2.46 -17.34
C SER A 76 -7.80 2.82 -15.84
N SER A 77 -6.62 3.02 -15.22
CA SER A 77 -6.46 3.24 -13.77
C SER A 77 -7.05 2.14 -12.89
N THR A 78 -7.20 0.94 -13.46
CA THR A 78 -7.73 -0.24 -12.76
C THR A 78 -6.55 -1.13 -12.34
N PRO A 79 -6.42 -1.50 -11.05
CA PRO A 79 -5.35 -2.40 -10.63
C PRO A 79 -5.57 -3.81 -11.18
N ILE A 80 -4.49 -4.47 -11.58
CA ILE A 80 -4.51 -5.89 -11.97
C ILE A 80 -4.58 -6.73 -10.69
N ARG A 81 -5.79 -7.15 -10.33
CA ARG A 81 -6.06 -7.82 -9.04
C ARG A 81 -5.72 -9.30 -9.13
N GLN A 82 -4.76 -9.76 -8.32
CA GLN A 82 -4.45 -11.20 -8.21
C GLN A 82 -5.58 -12.01 -7.56
N ARG A 83 -6.46 -11.36 -6.79
CA ARG A 83 -7.63 -12.00 -6.14
C ARG A 83 -8.87 -11.12 -6.31
N PRO A 84 -9.67 -11.31 -7.38
CA PRO A 84 -10.80 -10.44 -7.70
C PRO A 84 -11.92 -10.48 -6.65
N ASN A 85 -12.11 -11.59 -5.93
CA ASN A 85 -13.21 -11.75 -4.97
C ASN A 85 -12.93 -11.17 -3.57
N ARG A 86 -11.72 -10.66 -3.32
CA ARG A 86 -11.41 -9.95 -2.06
C ARG A 86 -11.80 -8.49 -2.26
N SER A 87 -12.68 -7.91 -1.44
CA SER A 87 -13.00 -6.48 -1.56
C SER A 87 -11.75 -5.62 -1.23
N GLU A 88 -11.56 -4.49 -1.94
CA GLU A 88 -10.57 -3.46 -1.53
C GLU A 88 -11.04 -2.72 -0.26
N THR A 89 -12.37 -2.62 -0.14
CA THR A 89 -13.08 -1.97 0.95
C THR A 89 -13.65 -3.04 1.86
N LEU A 90 -13.00 -3.28 3.01
CA LEU A 90 -13.69 -3.82 4.17
C LEU A 90 -12.96 -3.41 5.45
N VAL A 91 -13.75 -2.79 6.32
CA VAL A 91 -13.49 -2.30 7.69
C VAL A 91 -12.63 -1.05 7.79
N GLN A 92 -13.32 0.05 8.04
CA GLN A 92 -12.82 1.32 8.56
C GLN A 92 -12.04 1.04 9.84
N TYR A 93 -10.73 1.26 9.84
CA TYR A 93 -9.89 1.17 11.04
C TYR A 93 -10.21 2.36 11.94
N HIS A 94 -11.37 2.32 12.62
CA HIS A 94 -11.61 3.20 13.75
C HIS A 94 -10.70 2.74 14.89
N TYR A 95 -9.58 3.43 15.10
CA TYR A 95 -8.91 3.41 16.41
C TYR A 95 -9.81 4.18 17.37
N THR A 96 -10.70 3.48 18.06
CA THR A 96 -11.38 4.06 19.23
C THR A 96 -10.38 4.05 20.38
N GLU A 97 -9.84 5.22 20.70
CA GLU A 97 -9.15 5.45 21.98
C GLU A 97 -10.10 5.08 23.13
N GLY A 98 -9.61 4.24 24.04
CA GLY A 98 -10.15 4.06 25.40
C GLY A 98 -11.58 3.52 25.50
N GLU A 99 -11.72 2.19 25.58
CA GLU A 99 -12.37 1.51 26.71
C GLU A 99 -12.49 0.00 26.45
N SER A 100 -12.15 -0.78 27.47
CA SER A 100 -12.13 -2.23 27.45
C SER A 100 -13.56 -2.79 27.41
N SER A 101 -14.05 -3.20 26.24
CA SER A 101 -15.18 -4.15 26.16
C SER A 101 -15.25 -4.88 24.80
N ASN A 102 -14.78 -6.12 24.82
CA ASN A 102 -15.23 -7.29 24.04
C ASN A 102 -15.97 -7.03 22.70
N SER A 103 -15.24 -7.04 21.57
CA SER A 103 -15.85 -7.28 20.26
C SER A 103 -15.00 -8.25 19.44
N GLY A 104 -15.52 -9.46 19.26
CA GLY A 104 -14.84 -10.58 18.63
C GLY A 104 -14.53 -10.36 17.15
N VAL A 105 -13.25 -10.46 16.81
CA VAL A 105 -12.79 -10.91 15.50
C VAL A 105 -11.74 -11.98 15.74
N LYS A 106 -12.13 -13.26 15.61
CA LYS A 106 -11.17 -14.36 15.68
C LYS A 106 -10.23 -14.28 14.47
N PRO A 107 -8.90 -14.22 14.63
CA PRO A 107 -8.00 -14.40 13.50
C PRO A 107 -8.16 -15.83 12.98
N HIS A 108 -8.57 -15.98 11.72
CA HIS A 108 -8.63 -17.26 11.04
C HIS A 108 -7.20 -17.74 10.73
N ARG A 109 -6.56 -18.39 11.71
CA ARG A 109 -5.35 -19.18 11.47
C ARG A 109 -5.75 -20.66 11.51
N LYS A 110 -6.16 -21.20 10.37
CA LYS A 110 -6.17 -22.66 10.16
C LYS A 110 -4.72 -23.06 9.87
N THR A 111 -4.04 -23.65 10.85
CA THR A 111 -2.94 -24.57 10.58
C THR A 111 -3.36 -25.93 11.10
N GLY A 112 -4.05 -26.68 10.25
CA GLY A 112 -4.07 -28.12 10.37
C GLY A 112 -2.86 -28.64 9.61
N THR A 113 -1.92 -29.25 10.33
CA THR A 113 -0.95 -30.19 9.76
C THR A 113 -0.96 -31.37 10.72
N GLU A 114 -1.80 -32.36 10.42
CA GLU A 114 -1.70 -33.72 10.94
C GLU A 114 -0.81 -34.50 9.96
N GLY A 115 0.10 -35.31 10.50
CA GLY A 115 1.04 -36.14 9.76
C GLY A 115 2.32 -36.38 10.55
#